data_AF-A0A520S3F7-F1
#
_entry.id   AF-A0A520S3F7-F1
#
_cell.length_a   1.000
_cell.length_b   1.000
_cell.length_c   1.000
_cell.angle_alpha   90.00
_cell.angle_beta   90.00
_cell.angle_gamma   90.00
#
_symmetry.space_group_name_H-M   'P 1'
#
loop_
_entity.id
_entity.type
_entity.pdbx_description
1 polymer ?
#
loop_
_entity_poly.entity_id
_entity_poly.type
_entity_poly.pdbx_seq_one_letter_code
_entity_poly.pdbx_strand_id
1 'polypeptide(L)' 'MNKKAANAGITAAHEFIKTFNSRDHELHSQSLNYPHIRLAKGHFSRIDSAQEFTELSRKIEPLLDEEGWHHT' A
#
# COMPACT_ATOMS: atom_id res chain seq x y z
N MET A 1 -1.72 -10.47 25.18
CA MET A 1 -1.61 -9.50 24.07
C MET A 1 -2.08 -8.13 24.56
N ASN A 2 -1.33 -7.05 24.30
CA ASN A 2 -1.73 -5.71 24.71
C ASN A 2 -2.92 -5.24 23.84
N LYS A 3 -4.12 -5.07 24.42
CA LYS A 3 -5.34 -4.70 23.69
C LYS A 3 -5.19 -3.41 22.87
N LYS A 4 -4.39 -2.45 23.37
CA LYS A 4 -4.11 -1.20 22.64
C LYS A 4 -3.33 -1.46 21.36
N ALA A 5 -2.28 -2.30 21.44
CA ALA A 5 -1.48 -2.66 20.27
C ALA A 5 -2.29 -3.48 19.25
N ALA A 6 -3.16 -4.37 19.74
CA ALA A 6 -4.07 -5.13 18.89
C ALA A 6 -5.01 -4.21 18.09
N ASN A 7 -5.65 -3.26 18.76
CA ASN A 7 -6.56 -2.31 18.12
C ASN A 7 -5.82 -1.41 17.12
N ALA A 8 -4.62 -0.93 17.46
CA ALA A 8 -3.80 -0.14 16.53
C ALA A 8 -3.44 -0.92 15.27
N GLY A 9 -3.09 -2.21 15.40
CA GLY A 9 -2.82 -3.07 14.25
C GLY A 9 -4.05 -3.29 13.36
N ILE A 10 -5.24 -3.49 13.95
CA ILE A 10 -6.50 -3.61 13.22
C ILE A 10 -6.81 -2.31 12.46
N THR A 11 -6.66 -1.15 13.10
CA THR A 11 -6.87 0.14 12.45
C THR A 11 -5.93 0.34 11.26
N ALA A 12 -4.63 0.06 11.42
CA ALA A 12 -3.66 0.18 10.35
C ALA A 12 -3.99 -0.74 9.16
N ALA A 13 -4.41 -1.98 9.42
CA ALA A 13 -4.84 -2.91 8.37
C ALA A 13 -6.10 -2.41 7.63
N HIS A 14 -7.08 -1.86 8.35
CA HIS A 14 -8.27 -1.26 7.72
C HIS A 14 -7.93 -0.03 6.87
N GLU A 15 -7.05 0.84 7.35
CA GLU A 15 -6.60 2.01 6.60
C GLU A 15 -5.85 1.60 5.33
N PHE A 16 -4.96 0.61 5.43
CA PHE A 16 -4.28 0.03 4.26
C PHE A 16 -5.30 -0.47 3.23
N ILE A 17 -6.23 -1.36 3.61
CA ILE A 17 -7.20 -1.96 2.68
C ILE A 17 -8.10 -0.89 2.06
N LYS A 18 -8.62 0.03 2.88
CA LYS A 18 -9.53 1.09 2.41
C LYS A 18 -8.87 1.96 1.35
N THR A 19 -7.63 2.39 1.59
CA THR A 19 -6.92 3.30 0.71
C THR A 19 -6.39 2.61 -0.54
N PHE A 20 -5.99 1.34 -0.43
CA PHE A 20 -5.63 0.48 -1.56
C PHE A 20 -6.81 0.31 -2.53
N ASN A 21 -7.99 -0.03 -2.00
CA ASN A 21 -9.19 -0.24 -2.81
C ASN A 21 -9.76 1.06 -3.40
N SER A 22 -9.51 2.23 -2.80
CA SER A 22 -9.95 3.51 -3.35
C SER A 22 -9.13 3.97 -4.55
N ARG A 23 -8.00 3.32 -4.84
CA ARG A 23 -7.04 3.70 -5.90
C ARG A 23 -6.54 5.14 -5.77
N ASP A 24 -6.55 5.67 -4.56
CA ASP A 24 -6.02 7.00 -4.24
C ASP A 24 -4.58 6.82 -3.81
N HIS A 25 -3.65 7.00 -4.75
CA HIS A 25 -2.22 6.72 -4.57
C HIS A 25 -1.61 7.57 -3.46
N GLU A 26 -1.97 8.85 -3.41
CA GLU A 26 -1.54 9.77 -2.37
C GLU A 26 -2.04 9.31 -1.01
N LEU A 27 -3.34 9.01 -0.89
CA LEU A 27 -3.91 8.58 0.37
C LEU A 27 -3.35 7.22 0.80
N HIS A 28 -3.14 6.30 -0.14
CA HIS A 28 -2.56 5.00 0.15
C HIS A 28 -1.11 5.09 0.62
N SER A 29 -0.32 6.01 0.06
CA SER A 29 1.05 6.27 0.50
C SER A 29 1.14 6.63 1.99
N GLN A 30 0.10 7.27 2.55
CA GLN A 30 0.07 7.67 3.96
C GLN A 30 -0.26 6.51 4.92
N SER A 31 -0.76 5.39 4.40
CA SER A 31 -1.05 4.19 5.21
C SER A 31 0.19 3.32 5.48
N LEU A 32 1.34 3.67 4.91
CA LEU A 32 2.55 2.84 4.91
C LEU A 32 3.64 3.40 5.83
N ASN A 33 4.45 2.50 6.38
CA ASN A 33 5.70 2.86 7.04
C ASN A 33 6.82 2.98 6.00
N TYR A 34 7.69 3.99 6.16
CA TYR A 34 8.88 4.19 5.34
C TYR A 34 10.16 3.97 6.16
N PRO A 35 11.19 3.29 5.61
CA PRO A 35 11.23 2.69 4.28
C PRO A 35 10.25 1.51 4.16
N HIS A 36 9.49 1.47 3.07
CA HIS A 36 8.53 0.41 2.78
C HIS A 36 9.21 -0.69 1.97
N ILE A 37 8.95 -1.95 2.30
CA ILE A 37 9.42 -3.11 1.52
C ILE A 37 8.22 -3.71 0.79
N ARG A 38 8.25 -3.60 -0.54
CA ARG A 38 7.24 -4.19 -1.41
C ARG A 38 7.74 -5.53 -1.95
N LEU A 39 6.95 -6.58 -1.75
CA LEU A 39 7.14 -7.87 -2.41
C LEU A 39 6.16 -8.00 -3.58
N ALA A 40 6.67 -8.13 -4.79
CA ALA A 40 5.85 -8.37 -5.97
C ALA A 40 6.61 -9.18 -7.01
N LYS A 41 5.91 -10.11 -7.68
CA LYS A 41 6.49 -10.95 -8.75
C LYS A 41 7.77 -11.68 -8.32
N GLY A 42 7.89 -12.06 -7.04
CA GLY A 42 9.07 -12.72 -6.48
C GLY A 42 10.26 -11.81 -6.18
N HIS A 43 10.11 -10.48 -6.33
CA HIS A 43 11.16 -9.50 -6.07
C HIS A 43 10.80 -8.59 -4.90
N PHE A 44 11.81 -8.22 -4.13
CA PHE A 44 11.72 -7.18 -3.10
C PHE A 44 12.20 -5.85 -3.66
N SER A 45 11.44 -4.80 -3.40
CA SER A 45 11.84 -3.42 -3.66
C SER A 45 11.73 -2.62 -2.37
N ARG A 46 12.72 -1.76 -2.12
CA ARG A 46 12.69 -0.79 -1.04
C ARG A 46 12.21 0.54 -1.61
N ILE A 47 11.30 1.18 -0.91
CA ILE A 47 10.71 2.49 -1.24
C ILE A 47 10.98 3.38 -0.04
N ASP A 48 11.74 4.46 -0.22
CA ASP A 48 12.25 5.27 0.88
C ASP A 48 11.27 6.35 1.34
N SER A 49 10.27 6.73 0.53
CA SER A 49 9.34 7.80 0.87
C SER A 49 7.93 7.65 0.29
N ALA A 50 6.98 8.39 0.87
CA ALA A 50 5.60 8.48 0.36
C ALA A 50 5.52 9.06 -1.06
N GLN A 51 6.38 10.02 -1.38
CA GLN A 51 6.50 10.60 -2.72
C GLN A 51 6.89 9.50 -3.73
N GLU A 52 7.95 8.74 -3.42
CA GLU A 52 8.43 7.66 -4.28
C GLU A 52 7.37 6.56 -4.46
N PHE A 53 6.67 6.19 -3.38
CA PHE A 53 5.55 5.25 -3.46
C PHE A 53 4.46 5.75 -4.40
N THR A 54 4.05 7.00 -4.25
CA THR A 54 2.96 7.59 -5.04
C THR A 54 3.30 7.59 -6.54
N GLU A 55 4.53 7.99 -6.89
CA GLU A 55 5.03 7.98 -8.27
C GLU A 55 5.07 6.55 -8.85
N LEU A 56 5.58 5.59 -8.08
CA LEU A 56 5.60 4.18 -8.49
C LEU A 56 4.19 3.62 -8.67
N SER A 57 3.29 3.87 -7.71
CA SER A 57 1.92 3.36 -7.69
C SER A 57 1.12 3.86 -8.90
N ARG A 58 1.21 5.16 -9.22
CA ARG A 58 0.61 5.75 -10.43
C ARG A 58 1.14 5.12 -11.71
N LYS A 59 2.44 4.80 -11.76
CA LYS A 59 3.08 4.19 -12.93
C LYS A 59 2.64 2.73 -13.16
N ILE A 60 2.37 1.97 -12.10
CA ILE A 60 2.02 0.56 -12.21
C ILE A 60 0.51 0.30 -12.39
N GLU A 61 -0.36 1.24 -11.98
CA GLU A 61 -1.82 1.08 -12.07
C GLU A 61 -2.30 0.61 -13.45
N PRO A 62 -1.85 1.18 -14.60
CA PRO A 62 -2.27 0.69 -15.92
C PRO A 62 -1.91 -0.78 -16.17
N LEU A 63 -0.74 -1.23 -15.70
CA LEU A 63 -0.29 -2.62 -15.85
C LEU A 63 -1.13 -3.56 -14.97
N LEU A 64 -1.54 -3.11 -13.78
CA LEU A 64 -2.40 -3.90 -12.90
C LEU A 64 -3.80 -4.05 -13.50
N ASP A 65 -4.34 -3.00 -14.10
CA ASP A 65 -5.62 -3.04 -14.82
C ASP A 65 -5.57 -4.04 -15.99
N GLU A 66 -4.47 -4.05 -16.76
CA GLU A 66 -4.23 -5.03 -17.84
C GLU A 66 -4.11 -6.47 -17.33
N GLU A 67 -3.51 -6.69 -16.16
CA GLU A 67 -3.38 -8.00 -15.51
C GLU A 67 -4.70 -8.49 -14.86
N GLY A 68 -5.79 -7.71 -14.97
CA GLY A 68 -7.10 -8.06 -14.41
C GLY A 68 -7.15 -7.94 -12.88
N TRP A 69 -6.36 -7.03 -12.32
CA TRP A 69 -6.27 -6.84 -10.87
C TRP A 69 -7.65 -6.55 -10.26
N HIS A 70 -8.02 -7.35 -9.25
CA HIS A 70 -9.22 -7.16 -8.46
C HIS A 70 -8.94 -6.23 -7.28
N HIS A 71 -9.61 -5.08 -7.24
CA HIS A 71 -9.37 -4.01 -6.27
C HIS A 71 -10.64 -3.63 -5.48
N THR A 72 -11.63 -4.53 -5.46
CA THR A 72 -12.92 -4.39 -4.74
C THR A 72 -13.20 -5.60 -3.88
#